data_AF-A0A7Y2F1P7-F1
#
_entry.id   AF-A0A7Y2F1P7-F1
#
_cell.length_a   1.000
_cell.length_b   1.000
_cell.length_c   1.000
_cell.angle_alpha   90.00
_cell.angle_beta   90.00
_cell.angle_gamma   90.00
#
_symmetry.space_group_name_H-M   'P 1'
#
loop_
_entity.id
_entity.type
_entity.pdbx_description
1 polymer ?
#
loop_
_entity_poly.entity_id
_entity_poly.type
_entity_poly.pdbx_seq_one_letter_code
_entity_poly.pdbx_strand_id
1 'polypeptide(L)'
;AGVIQAGFFNSPFSYTTPVICPVEEDSFSGAYLTTQIAPGIYGGNLVNPGPTGSGYSLTLYNRDTAVDADGNGITAEAAEGESLSVTQRAFDGVYLANLGIGQPPNTFIIDFICGEVTFPSQSTNLTCGGGITVGPPTGPNGTYDFMDDTTFDLNYTDDETPDCAFGATQATLRFTKE
;
A
#
# COMPACT_ATOMS: atom_id res chain seq x y z
N ALA A 1 31.61 -40.64 -31.41
CA ALA A 1 30.98 -39.52 -32.15
C ALA A 1 29.69 -40.05 -32.77
N GLY A 2 28.55 -39.60 -32.26
CA GLY A 2 27.23 -39.98 -32.79
C GLY A 2 26.46 -38.71 -33.04
N VAL A 3 26.26 -38.37 -34.30
CA VAL A 3 25.47 -37.20 -34.72
C VAL A 3 24.02 -37.66 -34.79
N ILE A 4 23.15 -37.10 -33.95
CA ILE A 4 21.71 -37.28 -34.08
C ILE A 4 21.20 -36.17 -35.01
N GLN A 5 20.85 -36.59 -36.23
CA GLN A 5 20.18 -35.78 -37.23
C GLN A 5 18.68 -36.09 -37.13
N ALA A 6 17.89 -35.18 -36.55
CA ALA A 6 16.44 -35.21 -36.66
C ALA A 6 15.88 -33.79 -36.48
N GLY A 7 15.55 -33.15 -37.61
CA GLY A 7 14.79 -31.92 -37.62
C GLY A 7 13.31 -32.23 -37.39
N PHE A 8 12.75 -31.80 -36.26
CA PHE A 8 11.32 -31.57 -36.08
C PHE A 8 10.98 -30.84 -34.77
N PHE A 9 11.59 -29.68 -34.49
CA PHE A 9 11.11 -28.78 -33.42
C PHE A 9 11.29 -27.33 -33.85
N ASN A 10 10.51 -26.91 -34.84
CA ASN A 10 10.41 -25.51 -35.27
C ASN A 10 9.14 -24.85 -34.70
N SER A 11 8.83 -25.15 -33.44
CA SER A 11 7.81 -24.43 -32.68
C SER A 11 8.55 -23.54 -31.69
N PRO A 12 8.40 -22.20 -31.74
CA PRO A 12 8.84 -21.36 -30.65
C PRO A 12 7.91 -21.65 -29.47
N PHE A 13 8.27 -22.63 -28.64
CA PHE A 13 7.62 -22.78 -27.35
C PHE A 13 8.06 -21.59 -26.49
N SER A 14 7.21 -20.56 -26.46
CA SER A 14 7.34 -19.45 -25.54
C SER A 14 6.90 -19.94 -24.17
N TYR A 15 7.85 -20.23 -23.30
CA TYR A 15 7.57 -20.36 -21.88
C TYR A 15 7.48 -18.95 -21.31
N THR A 16 6.26 -18.46 -21.05
CA THR A 16 6.08 -17.36 -20.10
C THR A 16 6.42 -17.90 -18.73
N THR A 17 7.67 -17.73 -18.30
CA THR A 17 8.01 -17.90 -16.90
C THR A 17 7.32 -16.77 -16.14
N PRO A 18 6.31 -17.05 -15.28
CA PRO A 18 5.77 -16.00 -14.44
C PRO A 18 6.92 -15.49 -13.58
N VAL A 19 7.26 -14.20 -13.71
CA VAL A 19 8.14 -13.55 -12.77
C VAL A 19 7.33 -13.45 -11.49
N ILE A 20 7.50 -14.44 -10.61
CA ILE A 20 6.93 -14.39 -9.27
C ILE A 20 7.83 -13.43 -8.52
N CYS A 21 7.24 -12.40 -7.93
CA CYS A 21 7.91 -11.47 -7.04
C CYS A 21 7.47 -11.86 -5.63
N PRO A 22 7.98 -12.96 -5.04
CA PRO A 22 7.50 -13.44 -3.76
C PRO A 22 7.87 -12.43 -2.68
N VAL A 23 6.84 -11.90 -2.03
CA VAL A 23 6.97 -11.20 -0.76
C VAL A 23 6.68 -12.24 0.30
N GLU A 24 7.63 -12.51 1.19
CA GLU A 24 7.37 -13.49 2.25
C GLU A 24 6.29 -12.97 3.20
N GLU A 25 5.49 -13.89 3.75
CA GLU A 25 4.30 -13.56 4.54
C GLU A 25 4.64 -12.74 5.80
N ASP A 26 5.83 -12.96 6.37
CA ASP A 26 6.33 -12.24 7.55
C ASP A 26 7.09 -10.95 7.19
N SER A 27 7.48 -10.74 5.93
CA SER A 27 8.14 -9.51 5.50
C SER A 27 7.15 -8.35 5.48
N PHE A 28 7.62 -7.12 5.71
CA PHE A 28 6.77 -5.92 5.64
C PHE A 28 5.54 -6.00 6.56
N SER A 29 5.66 -6.68 7.68
CA SER A 29 4.61 -6.84 8.70
C SER A 29 5.13 -6.41 10.07
N GLY A 30 4.22 -6.14 11.01
CA GLY A 30 4.56 -5.67 12.36
C GLY A 30 4.64 -4.15 12.48
N ALA A 31 5.33 -3.65 13.51
CA ALA A 31 5.37 -2.23 13.84
C ALA A 31 6.40 -1.46 12.99
N TYR A 32 5.98 -0.31 12.45
CA TYR A 32 6.79 0.62 11.68
C TYR A 32 6.57 2.04 12.18
N LEU A 33 7.68 2.75 12.39
CA LEU A 33 7.68 4.19 12.50
C LEU A 33 7.40 4.81 11.12
N THR A 34 6.21 5.38 10.98
CA THR A 34 5.75 6.03 9.76
C THR A 34 6.00 7.52 9.84
N THR A 35 6.79 8.07 8.92
CA THR A 35 7.12 9.50 8.85
C THR A 35 6.59 10.10 7.56
N GLN A 36 6.09 11.34 7.62
CA GLN A 36 5.68 12.06 6.42
C GLN A 36 6.89 12.74 5.77
N ILE A 37 7.14 12.40 4.50
CA ILE A 37 8.20 12.97 3.68
C ILE A 37 7.65 14.08 2.78
N ALA A 38 6.47 13.86 2.18
CA ALA A 38 5.75 14.85 1.40
C ALA A 38 4.30 15.01 1.90
N PRO A 39 3.83 16.25 2.13
CA PRO A 39 2.51 16.53 2.69
C PRO A 39 1.35 16.31 1.71
N GLY A 40 0.18 15.96 2.24
CA GLY A 40 -1.09 15.95 1.52
C GLY A 40 -1.79 17.32 1.47
N ILE A 41 -3.06 17.36 1.04
CA ILE A 41 -3.82 18.58 0.69
C ILE A 41 -3.96 19.63 1.82
N TYR A 42 -3.83 19.21 3.09
CA TYR A 42 -3.90 20.08 4.27
C TYR A 42 -2.62 20.05 5.12
N GLY A 43 -1.48 19.67 4.53
CA GLY A 43 -0.27 19.42 5.31
C GLY A 43 -0.37 18.20 6.24
N GLY A 44 -1.47 17.43 6.11
CA GLY A 44 -1.75 16.22 6.87
C GLY A 44 -1.34 14.96 6.11
N ASN A 45 -1.49 13.80 6.77
CA ASN A 45 -1.22 12.48 6.24
C ASN A 45 -2.42 11.53 6.44
N LEU A 46 -2.28 10.31 5.92
CA LEU A 46 -3.24 9.21 6.10
C LEU A 46 -3.30 8.64 7.53
N VAL A 47 -2.28 8.92 8.35
CA VAL A 47 -2.08 8.30 9.67
C VAL A 47 -1.49 9.31 10.65
N ASN A 48 -2.34 9.88 11.51
CA ASN A 48 -2.08 10.59 12.79
C ASN A 48 -0.89 11.60 12.88
N PRO A 49 -1.00 12.73 13.60
CA PRO A 49 -0.68 14.02 13.07
C PRO A 49 0.55 14.54 13.79
N GLY A 50 1.70 13.94 13.51
CA GLY A 50 2.94 14.61 13.80
C GLY A 50 3.07 15.81 12.85
N PRO A 51 3.63 16.98 13.26
CA PRO A 51 4.23 17.88 12.27
C PRO A 51 5.17 17.07 11.36
N THR A 52 5.36 17.48 10.11
CA THR A 52 6.22 16.78 9.15
C THR A 52 7.52 16.31 9.83
N GLY A 53 7.75 15.00 9.86
CA GLY A 53 8.90 14.38 10.51
C GLY A 53 8.72 13.87 11.95
N SER A 54 7.56 14.04 12.60
CA SER A 54 7.37 13.60 14.01
C SER A 54 7.18 12.10 14.19
N GLY A 55 6.92 11.32 13.13
CA GLY A 55 6.81 9.87 13.19
C GLY A 55 5.59 9.36 13.97
N TYR A 56 4.98 8.28 13.51
CA TYR A 56 3.91 7.58 14.22
C TYR A 56 4.09 6.08 14.07
N SER A 57 4.03 5.33 15.18
CA SER A 57 4.10 3.87 15.13
C SER A 57 2.80 3.31 14.57
N LEU A 58 2.90 2.58 13.47
CA LEU A 58 1.81 1.96 12.75
C LEU A 58 2.10 0.46 12.62
N THR A 59 1.09 -0.36 12.83
CA THR A 59 1.21 -1.80 12.61
C THR A 59 0.75 -2.16 11.20
N LEU A 60 1.61 -2.83 10.45
CA LEU A 60 1.26 -3.46 9.18
C LEU A 60 0.81 -4.90 9.43
N TYR A 61 -0.40 -5.21 9.02
CA TYR A 61 -1.01 -6.52 9.13
C TYR A 61 -0.85 -7.28 7.81
N ASN A 62 -0.39 -8.52 7.87
CA ASN A 62 -0.40 -9.46 6.74
C ASN A 62 -1.74 -10.22 6.70
N ARG A 63 -1.91 -11.13 5.73
CA ARG A 63 -3.11 -11.95 5.60
C ARG A 63 -3.52 -12.68 6.88
N ASP A 64 -2.54 -13.19 7.63
CA ASP A 64 -2.80 -14.00 8.84
C ASP A 64 -3.13 -13.16 10.07
N THR A 65 -2.60 -11.93 10.14
CA THR A 65 -2.76 -11.02 11.30
C THR A 65 -3.83 -9.96 11.08
N ALA A 66 -4.16 -9.67 9.82
CA ALA A 66 -5.31 -8.89 9.46
C ALA A 66 -6.55 -9.77 9.62
N VAL A 67 -6.98 -10.06 10.85
CA VAL A 67 -8.24 -10.75 11.14
C VAL A 67 -9.17 -9.97 12.09
N ASP A 68 -10.49 -10.05 11.85
CA ASP A 68 -11.56 -9.54 12.71
C ASP A 68 -11.66 -10.34 14.02
N ALA A 69 -12.60 -9.93 14.89
CA ALA A 69 -12.80 -10.59 16.18
C ALA A 69 -13.20 -12.07 16.07
N ASP A 70 -13.72 -12.49 14.92
CA ASP A 70 -14.16 -13.85 14.62
C ASP A 70 -13.08 -14.65 13.85
N GLY A 71 -11.92 -14.04 13.54
CA GLY A 71 -10.82 -14.65 12.81
C GLY A 71 -10.96 -14.63 11.28
N ASN A 72 -11.93 -13.90 10.73
CA ASN A 72 -12.04 -13.66 9.28
C ASN A 72 -11.13 -12.49 8.90
N GLY A 73 -10.66 -12.36 7.65
CA GLY A 73 -9.75 -11.28 7.26
C GLY A 73 -10.28 -9.86 7.60
N ILE A 74 -9.43 -8.94 8.09
CA ILE A 74 -9.81 -7.54 8.39
C ILE A 74 -10.26 -6.88 7.10
N THR A 75 -11.51 -6.41 7.16
CA THR A 75 -12.19 -5.65 6.14
C THR A 75 -12.00 -4.15 6.41
N ALA A 76 -11.04 -3.52 5.76
CA ALA A 76 -11.37 -2.27 5.06
C ALA A 76 -10.54 -2.12 3.78
N GLU A 77 -11.34 -2.03 2.70
CA GLU A 77 -11.12 -1.80 1.27
C GLU A 77 -9.99 -2.51 0.50
N ALA A 78 -10.13 -3.83 0.36
CA ALA A 78 -10.18 -4.47 -0.96
C ALA A 78 -11.43 -5.36 -0.99
N ALA A 79 -12.49 -4.90 -1.67
CA ALA A 79 -13.75 -5.63 -1.92
C ALA A 79 -14.23 -6.50 -0.75
N GLU A 80 -14.90 -5.89 0.23
CA GLU A 80 -15.77 -6.50 1.25
C GLU A 80 -15.86 -8.05 1.20
N GLY A 81 -14.99 -8.74 1.96
CA GLY A 81 -15.12 -10.18 2.24
C GLY A 81 -14.00 -11.11 1.77
N GLU A 82 -12.91 -10.58 1.19
CA GLU A 82 -11.76 -11.40 0.79
C GLU A 82 -10.56 -11.17 1.73
N SER A 83 -9.84 -12.24 2.07
CA SER A 83 -8.57 -12.12 2.80
C SER A 83 -7.53 -11.39 1.94
N LEU A 84 -6.60 -10.68 2.58
CA LEU A 84 -5.46 -10.07 1.87
C LEU A 84 -4.73 -11.12 1.04
N SER A 85 -4.28 -10.74 -0.15
CA SER A 85 -3.32 -11.55 -0.90
C SER A 85 -1.95 -11.56 -0.20
N VAL A 86 -1.09 -12.51 -0.57
CA VAL A 86 0.25 -12.65 0.03
C VAL A 86 1.16 -11.42 -0.17
N THR A 87 0.91 -10.64 -1.22
CA THR A 87 1.64 -9.41 -1.53
C THR A 87 1.05 -8.18 -0.85
N GLN A 88 -0.10 -8.29 -0.18
CA GLN A 88 -0.79 -7.16 0.42
C GLN A 88 -0.51 -7.04 1.92
N ARG A 89 -0.49 -5.80 2.40
CA ARG A 89 -0.49 -5.47 3.82
C ARG A 89 -1.58 -4.44 4.09
N ALA A 90 -2.19 -4.52 5.26
CA ALA A 90 -3.20 -3.58 5.71
C ALA A 90 -2.68 -2.77 6.90
N PHE A 91 -3.19 -1.56 7.07
CA PHE A 91 -2.92 -0.74 8.26
C PHE A 91 -4.10 0.17 8.56
N ASP A 92 -4.29 0.52 9.83
CA ASP A 92 -5.37 1.42 10.23
C ASP A 92 -4.88 2.86 10.31
N GLY A 93 -5.63 3.77 9.67
CA GLY A 93 -5.30 5.18 9.62
C GLY A 93 -6.52 6.07 9.79
N VAL A 94 -6.32 7.20 10.49
CA VAL A 94 -7.32 8.27 10.56
C VAL A 94 -6.88 9.37 9.59
N TYR A 95 -7.52 9.41 8.42
CA TYR A 95 -7.22 10.41 7.38
C TYR A 95 -7.45 11.83 7.90
N LEU A 96 -6.47 12.75 7.76
CA LEU A 96 -6.56 14.13 8.28
C LEU A 96 -6.85 14.21 9.79
N ALA A 97 -6.29 13.29 10.58
CA ALA A 97 -6.40 13.32 12.05
C ALA A 97 -5.98 14.67 12.67
N ASN A 98 -5.05 15.40 12.03
CA ASN A 98 -4.57 16.71 12.49
C ASN A 98 -5.68 17.76 12.58
N LEU A 99 -6.74 17.61 11.78
CA LEU A 99 -7.87 18.53 11.78
C LEU A 99 -8.86 18.24 12.92
N GLY A 100 -8.71 17.12 13.65
CA GLY A 100 -9.54 16.79 14.81
C GLY A 100 -11.03 16.61 14.47
N ILE A 101 -11.35 16.17 13.25
CA ILE A 101 -12.72 16.05 12.75
C ILE A 101 -13.52 14.95 13.46
N GLY A 102 -12.85 13.94 14.02
CA GLY A 102 -13.47 12.91 14.88
C GLY A 102 -14.05 11.69 14.16
N GLN A 103 -13.64 11.45 12.92
CA GLN A 103 -13.95 10.25 12.14
C GLN A 103 -13.25 9.01 12.71
N PRO A 104 -13.87 7.81 12.60
CA PRO A 104 -13.21 6.57 12.95
C PRO A 104 -12.01 6.30 12.03
N PRO A 105 -11.04 5.47 12.46
CA PRO A 105 -10.02 4.95 11.57
C PRO A 105 -10.62 4.21 10.37
N ASN A 106 -9.96 4.29 9.23
CA ASN A 106 -10.17 3.41 8.09
C ASN A 106 -8.99 2.44 7.95
N THR A 107 -9.22 1.23 7.48
CA THR A 107 -8.12 0.35 7.09
C THR A 107 -7.75 0.64 5.64
N PHE A 108 -6.46 0.77 5.39
CA PHE A 108 -5.89 0.98 4.07
C PHE A 108 -4.99 -0.21 3.71
N ILE A 109 -4.97 -0.53 2.42
CA ILE A 109 -4.20 -1.63 1.85
C ILE A 109 -3.08 -1.07 0.98
N ILE A 110 -1.90 -1.66 1.12
CA ILE A 110 -0.75 -1.49 0.23
C ILE A 110 -0.43 -2.84 -0.40
N ASP A 111 0.07 -2.82 -1.63
CA ASP A 111 0.44 -4.03 -2.37
C ASP A 111 1.88 -3.94 -2.87
N PHE A 112 2.65 -4.98 -2.57
CA PHE A 112 4.07 -5.10 -2.86
C PHE A 112 4.27 -5.96 -4.11
N ILE A 113 4.43 -5.30 -5.26
CA ILE A 113 4.51 -5.94 -6.57
C ILE A 113 5.85 -5.64 -7.21
N CYS A 114 6.71 -6.64 -7.33
CA CYS A 114 7.94 -6.60 -8.13
C CYS A 114 8.87 -5.42 -7.83
N GLY A 115 9.09 -5.14 -6.54
CA GLY A 115 9.94 -4.06 -6.07
C GLY A 115 9.22 -2.70 -5.97
N GLU A 116 7.94 -2.64 -6.32
CA GLU A 116 7.10 -1.45 -6.18
C GLU A 116 6.09 -1.59 -5.03
N VAL A 117 5.86 -0.50 -4.32
CA VAL A 117 4.80 -0.35 -3.31
C VAL A 117 3.67 0.43 -3.98
N THR A 118 2.57 -0.26 -4.23
CA THR A 118 1.40 0.30 -4.91
C THR A 118 0.30 0.59 -3.90
N PHE A 119 -0.47 1.64 -4.18
CA PHE A 119 -1.58 2.07 -3.34
C PHE A 119 -2.85 2.15 -4.17
N PRO A 120 -3.77 1.17 -4.07
CA PRO A 120 -5.02 1.22 -4.81
C PRO A 120 -5.90 2.38 -4.31
N SER A 121 -6.78 2.86 -5.19
CA SER A 121 -7.76 3.89 -4.83
C SER A 121 -8.70 3.38 -3.75
N GLN A 122 -8.75 4.09 -2.63
CA GLN A 122 -9.46 3.73 -1.41
C GLN A 122 -10.14 4.95 -0.81
N SER A 123 -11.30 4.77 -0.19
CA SER A 123 -12.01 5.85 0.48
C SER A 123 -11.36 6.23 1.80
N THR A 124 -11.66 7.42 2.32
CA THR A 124 -11.05 7.93 3.56
C THR A 124 -12.03 8.12 4.72
N ASN A 125 -13.28 7.67 4.55
CA ASN A 125 -14.42 7.97 5.44
C ASN A 125 -14.75 9.47 5.62
N LEU A 126 -14.09 10.37 4.88
CA LEU A 126 -14.38 11.81 4.86
C LEU A 126 -15.01 12.24 3.54
N THR A 127 -15.79 13.32 3.61
CA THR A 127 -16.45 13.93 2.44
C THR A 127 -16.25 15.44 2.43
N CYS A 128 -16.12 16.00 1.23
CA CYS A 128 -16.12 17.43 0.97
C CYS A 128 -16.90 17.68 -0.32
N GLY A 129 -18.23 17.72 -0.26
CA GLY A 129 -19.08 17.77 -1.48
C GLY A 129 -19.19 16.43 -2.23
N GLY A 130 -18.11 15.63 -2.25
CA GLY A 130 -18.03 14.23 -2.66
C GLY A 130 -17.23 13.39 -1.64
N GLY A 131 -17.09 12.08 -1.87
CA GLY A 131 -16.32 11.18 -1.00
C GLY A 131 -14.84 11.24 -1.33
N ILE A 132 -14.01 11.62 -0.35
CA ILE A 132 -12.58 11.82 -0.59
C ILE A 132 -11.90 10.47 -0.73
N THR A 133 -11.17 10.31 -1.83
CA THR A 133 -10.39 9.13 -2.15
C THR A 133 -8.90 9.44 -2.14
N VAL A 134 -8.13 8.45 -1.73
CA VAL A 134 -6.66 8.42 -1.81
C VAL A 134 -6.30 7.27 -2.73
N GLY A 135 -5.25 7.43 -3.54
CA GLY A 135 -5.00 6.43 -4.58
C GLY A 135 -3.60 6.47 -5.16
N PRO A 136 -3.40 5.81 -6.31
CA PRO A 136 -2.09 5.69 -6.93
C PRO A 136 -1.46 7.06 -7.18
N PRO A 137 -0.13 7.19 -7.07
CA PRO A 137 0.55 8.42 -7.41
C PRO A 137 0.42 8.72 -8.91
N THR A 138 0.44 10.00 -9.29
CA THR A 138 0.58 10.40 -10.71
C THR A 138 2.02 10.27 -11.22
N GLY A 139 2.97 10.03 -10.31
CA GLY A 139 4.37 9.73 -10.56
C GLY A 139 4.72 8.25 -10.29
N PRO A 140 6.00 7.92 -10.07
CA PRO A 140 6.40 6.55 -9.76
C PRO A 140 5.81 6.10 -8.42
N ASN A 141 5.48 4.81 -8.35
CA ASN A 141 5.20 4.12 -7.10
C ASN A 141 6.38 4.24 -6.13
N GLY A 142 6.10 3.98 -4.85
CA GLY A 142 7.18 3.72 -3.90
C GLY A 142 7.94 2.45 -4.29
N THR A 143 9.14 2.25 -3.72
CA THR A 143 9.92 1.03 -3.97
C THR A 143 10.25 0.33 -2.67
N TYR A 144 10.41 -1.00 -2.73
CA TYR A 144 10.87 -1.82 -1.63
C TYR A 144 11.99 -2.77 -2.08
N ASP A 145 12.82 -3.22 -1.15
CA ASP A 145 13.79 -4.29 -1.36
C ASP A 145 13.24 -5.58 -0.75
N PHE A 146 13.00 -6.62 -1.55
CA PHE A 146 12.46 -7.89 -1.05
C PHE A 146 13.41 -8.62 -0.07
N MET A 147 14.68 -8.22 0.00
CA MET A 147 15.67 -8.74 0.95
C MET A 147 15.81 -7.88 2.21
N ASP A 148 15.20 -6.68 2.23
CA ASP A 148 15.34 -5.71 3.32
C ASP A 148 14.00 -4.99 3.58
N ASP A 149 13.33 -5.40 4.66
CA ASP A 149 12.09 -4.79 5.11
C ASP A 149 12.28 -3.71 6.19
N THR A 150 13.50 -3.20 6.35
CA THR A 150 13.77 -2.14 7.35
C THR A 150 13.17 -0.80 6.96
N THR A 151 13.05 -0.51 5.67
CA THR A 151 12.44 0.73 5.19
C THR A 151 11.84 0.60 3.79
N PHE A 152 10.74 1.31 3.57
CA PHE A 152 10.16 1.52 2.24
C PHE A 152 9.36 2.82 2.22
N ASP A 153 9.13 3.34 1.02
CA ASP A 153 8.31 4.52 0.80
C ASP A 153 6.98 4.12 0.17
N LEU A 154 5.91 4.83 0.55
CA LEU A 154 4.59 4.79 -0.06
C LEU A 154 4.32 6.17 -0.68
N ASN A 155 4.27 6.21 -2.01
CA ASN A 155 3.82 7.38 -2.75
C ASN A 155 2.34 7.21 -3.08
N TYR A 156 1.55 8.26 -2.89
CA TYR A 156 0.12 8.25 -3.19
C TYR A 156 -0.38 9.62 -3.60
N THR A 157 -1.55 9.63 -4.24
CA THR A 157 -2.32 10.85 -4.48
C THR A 157 -3.36 11.02 -3.37
N ASP A 158 -3.30 12.16 -2.70
CA ASP A 158 -4.30 12.64 -1.75
C ASP A 158 -5.38 13.44 -2.50
N ASP A 159 -6.66 13.17 -2.20
CA ASP A 159 -7.83 13.72 -2.89
C ASP A 159 -7.79 13.49 -4.41
N GLU A 160 -7.74 12.21 -4.80
CA GLU A 160 -7.58 11.78 -6.21
C GLU A 160 -8.66 12.35 -7.14
N THR A 161 -9.89 12.49 -6.63
CA THR A 161 -11.10 12.93 -7.35
C THR A 161 -11.40 14.42 -7.26
N PRO A 162 -10.36 15.25 -7.10
CA PRO A 162 -10.38 16.57 -6.46
C PRO A 162 -11.73 17.00 -5.86
N ASP A 163 -12.20 16.29 -4.84
CA ASP A 163 -13.47 16.59 -4.18
C ASP A 163 -13.33 17.81 -3.25
N CYS A 164 -12.13 18.06 -2.72
CA CYS A 164 -11.82 19.26 -1.96
C CYS A 164 -11.29 20.40 -2.85
N ALA A 165 -11.45 21.64 -2.38
CA ALA A 165 -11.09 22.86 -3.12
C ALA A 165 -9.57 23.02 -3.45
N PHE A 166 -8.72 22.11 -2.99
CA PHE A 166 -7.25 22.19 -3.13
C PHE A 166 -6.71 21.31 -4.28
N GLY A 167 -7.54 20.43 -4.82
CA GLY A 167 -7.18 19.51 -5.88
C GLY A 167 -6.25 18.37 -5.44
N ALA A 168 -6.11 17.37 -6.31
CA ALA A 168 -5.26 16.21 -6.05
C ALA A 168 -3.80 16.59 -5.75
N THR A 169 -3.25 16.08 -4.65
CA THR A 169 -1.89 16.38 -4.17
C THR A 169 -1.06 15.11 -4.02
N GLN A 170 0.21 15.14 -4.42
CA GLN A 170 1.12 14.00 -4.25
C GLN A 170 1.72 13.99 -2.84
N ALA A 171 1.60 12.88 -2.14
CA ALA A 171 2.09 12.71 -0.79
C ALA A 171 2.95 11.45 -0.66
N THR A 172 3.84 11.46 0.34
CA THR A 172 4.78 10.36 0.58
C THR A 172 4.87 10.06 2.07
N LEU A 173 4.70 8.79 2.41
CA LEU A 173 5.00 8.22 3.72
C LEU A 173 6.25 7.34 3.63
N ARG A 174 7.12 7.43 4.63
CA ARG A 174 8.25 6.51 4.83
C ARG A 174 7.99 5.64 6.03
N PHE A 175 8.09 4.34 5.84
CA PHE A 175 7.99 3.34 6.89
C PHE A 175 9.41 2.94 7.30
N THR A 176 9.67 2.89 8.60
CA THR A 176 10.94 2.41 9.19
C THR A 176 10.62 1.40 10.27
N LYS A 177 11.09 0.16 10.15
CA LYS A 177 10.77 -0.93 11.06
C LYS A 177 11.22 -0.64 12.50
N GLU A 178 10.40 -1.00 13.50
CA GLU A 178 10.68 -0.84 14.94
C GLU A 178 11.30 -2.07 15.60
#